data_AF-A0A1I3F590-F1
#
_entry.id   AF-A0A1I3F590-F1
#
_cell.length_a   1.000
_cell.length_b   1.000
_cell.length_c   1.000
_cell.angle_alpha   90.00
_cell.angle_beta   90.00
_cell.angle_gamma   90.00
#
_symmetry.space_group_name_H-M   'P 1'
#
loop_
_entity.id
_entity.type
_entity.pdbx_description
1 polymer ?
#
loop_
_entity_poly.entity_id
_entity_poly.type
_entity_poly.pdbx_seq_one_letter_code
_entity_poly.pdbx_strand_id
1 'polypeptide(L)'
;MSSSSSFPEMANVTFKQFKVAYQKLLEFIVFLNVLALSGVVIVGFMSRLVGSPFSWYDEVASVGLAWLTYYGAALAAAKGAHITCPSIINMAPPSIRLPVALLAEAITIAFFVLLGYTGYQVVMILEGSTLVSLTSISLQLTQSVIPIGSALFIIAQLLRLPEVIESARGAGFIDHELEEAGINPDEARSNEGDSSFGQADSQAPHRA
;
A
#
# COMPACT_ATOMS: atom_id res chain seq x y z
N MET A 1 44.22 16.59 2.59
CA MET A 1 43.26 15.74 3.32
C MET A 1 41.90 16.44 3.34
N SER A 2 41.01 16.15 2.39
CA SER A 2 39.58 16.53 2.41
C SER A 2 38.86 15.98 1.17
N SER A 3 38.77 14.64 1.02
CA SER A 3 38.02 14.10 -0.13
C SER A 3 37.54 12.64 0.04
N SER A 4 37.16 12.23 1.25
CA SER A 4 36.61 10.88 1.49
C SER A 4 35.19 10.85 2.05
N SER A 5 34.57 12.00 2.34
CA SER A 5 33.19 12.08 2.85
C SER A 5 32.12 12.40 1.78
N SER A 6 32.49 12.73 0.55
CA SER A 6 31.56 13.18 -0.52
C SER A 6 30.79 12.04 -1.21
N PHE A 7 31.35 10.83 -1.26
CA PHE A 7 30.71 9.67 -1.92
C PHE A 7 29.43 9.15 -1.23
N PRO A 8 29.36 8.97 0.11
CA PRO A 8 28.13 8.50 0.75
C PRO A 8 26.98 9.51 0.71
N GLU A 9 27.29 10.81 0.68
CA GLU A 9 26.27 11.88 0.64
C GLU A 9 25.57 11.96 -0.72
N MET A 10 26.31 11.83 -1.81
CA MET A 10 25.77 11.82 -3.19
C MET A 10 24.85 10.62 -3.46
N ALA A 11 25.19 9.44 -2.92
CA ALA A 11 24.38 8.22 -3.08
C ALA A 11 23.00 8.35 -2.38
N ASN A 12 22.98 8.94 -1.19
CA ASN A 12 21.76 9.16 -0.41
C ASN A 12 20.81 10.16 -1.09
N VAL A 13 21.36 11.23 -1.67
CA VAL A 13 20.57 12.22 -2.43
C VAL A 13 19.96 11.58 -3.68
N THR A 14 20.74 10.80 -4.42
CA THR A 14 20.27 10.11 -5.64
C THR A 14 19.15 9.12 -5.34
N PHE A 15 19.28 8.34 -4.26
CA PHE A 15 18.25 7.39 -3.83
C PHE A 15 16.93 8.08 -3.43
N LYS A 16 17.02 9.16 -2.64
CA LYS A 16 15.84 9.94 -2.23
C LYS A 16 15.14 10.55 -3.45
N GLN A 17 15.90 11.10 -4.39
CA GLN A 17 15.34 11.65 -5.64
C GLN A 17 14.63 10.58 -6.47
N PHE A 18 15.23 9.39 -6.61
CA PHE A 18 14.63 8.27 -7.33
C PHE A 18 13.29 7.85 -6.69
N LYS A 19 13.25 7.72 -5.35
CA LYS A 19 12.03 7.38 -4.63
C LYS A 19 10.92 8.43 -4.85
N VAL A 20 11.25 9.72 -4.76
CA VAL A 20 10.28 10.81 -4.99
C VAL A 20 9.77 10.78 -6.44
N ALA A 21 10.67 10.59 -7.41
CA ALA A 21 10.30 10.47 -8.81
C ALA A 21 9.36 9.27 -9.06
N TYR A 22 9.65 8.13 -8.43
CA TYR A 22 8.82 6.93 -8.49
C TYR A 22 7.41 7.15 -7.91
N GLN A 23 7.32 7.77 -6.73
CA GLN A 23 6.04 8.12 -6.11
C GLN A 23 5.24 9.09 -6.99
N LYS A 24 5.90 10.11 -7.57
CA LYS A 24 5.26 11.08 -8.46
C LYS A 24 4.76 10.43 -9.75
N LEU A 25 5.51 9.48 -10.30
CA LEU A 25 5.09 8.70 -11.46
C LEU A 25 3.83 7.89 -11.14
N LEU A 26 3.82 7.14 -10.03
CA LEU A 26 2.64 6.36 -9.62
C LEU A 26 1.44 7.26 -9.33
N GLU A 27 1.63 8.40 -8.65
CA GLU A 27 0.59 9.39 -8.39
C GLU A 27 -0.01 9.93 -9.69
N PHE A 28 0.83 10.22 -10.68
CA PHE A 28 0.38 10.65 -12.01
C PHE A 28 -0.42 9.57 -12.74
N ILE A 29 0.05 8.32 -12.74
CA ILE A 29 -0.65 7.17 -13.34
C ILE A 29 -2.03 6.98 -12.70
N VAL A 30 -2.08 6.97 -11.36
CA VAL A 30 -3.33 6.80 -10.59
C VAL A 30 -4.28 7.95 -10.86
N PHE A 31 -3.79 9.20 -10.86
CA PHE A 31 -4.61 10.38 -11.17
C PHE A 31 -5.24 10.30 -12.57
N LEU A 32 -4.44 9.96 -13.58
CA LEU A 32 -4.95 9.76 -14.94
C LEU A 32 -5.98 8.63 -15.00
N ASN A 33 -5.77 7.55 -14.26
CA ASN A 33 -6.70 6.42 -14.20
C ASN A 33 -8.04 6.82 -13.59
N VAL A 34 -8.03 7.54 -12.46
CA VAL A 34 -9.25 8.08 -11.83
C VAL A 34 -10.00 9.00 -12.79
N LEU A 35 -9.29 9.88 -13.50
CA LEU A 35 -9.90 10.79 -14.47
C LEU A 35 -10.55 10.04 -15.63
N ALA A 36 -9.86 9.05 -16.18
CA ALA A 36 -10.36 8.20 -17.25
C ALA A 36 -11.59 7.38 -16.80
N LEU A 37 -11.49 6.72 -15.64
CA LEU A 37 -12.59 5.93 -15.07
C LEU A 37 -13.82 6.79 -14.81
N SER A 38 -13.62 7.98 -14.23
CA SER A 38 -14.70 8.95 -13.99
C SER A 38 -15.36 9.37 -15.30
N GLY A 39 -14.58 9.64 -16.35
CA GLY A 39 -15.09 9.95 -17.68
C GLY A 39 -15.94 8.82 -18.26
N VAL A 40 -15.47 7.57 -18.18
CA VAL A 40 -16.21 6.38 -18.66
C VAL A 40 -17.53 6.21 -17.90
N VAL A 41 -17.52 6.36 -16.58
CA VAL A 41 -18.74 6.25 -15.76
C VAL A 41 -19.73 7.36 -16.08
N ILE A 42 -19.28 8.60 -16.29
CA ILE A 42 -20.15 9.71 -16.71
C ILE A 42 -20.77 9.42 -18.08
N VAL A 43 -19.99 8.97 -19.07
CA VAL A 43 -20.50 8.60 -20.39
C VAL A 43 -21.51 7.46 -20.30
N GLY A 44 -21.21 6.43 -19.50
CA GLY A 44 -22.13 5.32 -19.23
C GLY A 44 -23.44 5.78 -18.63
N PHE A 45 -23.37 6.64 -17.61
CA PHE A 45 -24.54 7.24 -16.96
C PHE A 45 -25.38 8.09 -17.94
N MET A 46 -24.74 8.95 -18.74
CA MET A 46 -25.43 9.76 -19.74
C MET A 46 -26.11 8.90 -20.82
N SER A 47 -25.46 7.82 -21.26
CA SER A 47 -26.03 6.89 -22.25
C SER A 47 -27.32 6.22 -21.75
N ARG A 48 -27.38 5.91 -20.45
CA ARG A 48 -28.58 5.38 -19.79
C ARG A 48 -29.71 6.41 -19.75
N LEU A 49 -29.40 7.69 -19.51
CA LEU A 49 -30.42 8.75 -19.50
C LEU A 49 -31.08 8.96 -20.87
N VAL A 50 -30.33 8.75 -21.96
CA VAL A 50 -30.83 8.88 -23.34
C VAL A 50 -31.56 7.61 -23.82
N GLY A 51 -31.63 6.57 -22.98
CA GLY A 51 -32.38 5.33 -23.27
C GLY A 51 -31.63 4.32 -24.16
N SER A 52 -30.33 4.54 -24.42
CA SER A 52 -29.48 3.63 -25.20
C SER A 52 -28.18 3.34 -24.45
N PRO A 53 -28.19 2.46 -23.43
CA PRO A 53 -27.00 2.15 -22.65
C PRO A 53 -25.95 1.46 -23.51
N PHE A 54 -24.72 1.98 -23.48
CA PHE A 54 -23.59 1.33 -24.13
C PHE A 54 -23.14 0.09 -23.35
N SER A 55 -23.34 -1.13 -23.87
CA SER A 55 -22.93 -2.36 -23.17
C SER A 55 -21.44 -2.41 -22.80
N TRP A 56 -20.60 -1.71 -23.57
CA TRP A 56 -19.15 -1.69 -23.39
C TRP A 56 -18.67 -0.88 -22.18
N TYR A 57 -19.45 0.08 -21.69
CA TYR A 57 -18.97 0.96 -20.62
C TYR A 57 -18.77 0.20 -19.30
N ASP A 58 -19.68 -0.74 -18.97
CA ASP A 58 -19.61 -1.54 -17.75
C ASP A 58 -18.32 -2.38 -17.72
N GLU A 59 -17.95 -2.94 -18.87
CA GLU A 59 -16.72 -3.73 -19.03
C GLU A 59 -15.47 -2.84 -18.88
N VAL A 60 -15.42 -1.69 -19.57
CA VAL A 60 -14.29 -0.75 -19.45
C VAL A 60 -14.16 -0.17 -18.05
N ALA A 61 -15.27 0.14 -17.39
CA ALA A 61 -15.28 0.64 -16.02
C ALA A 61 -14.73 -0.41 -15.04
N SER A 62 -15.12 -1.68 -15.21
CA SER A 62 -14.60 -2.78 -14.37
C SER A 62 -13.09 -2.98 -14.54
N VAL A 63 -12.59 -2.89 -15.78
CA VAL A 63 -11.16 -2.97 -16.10
C VAL A 63 -10.41 -1.76 -15.54
N GLY A 64 -10.93 -0.55 -15.72
CA GLY A 64 -10.36 0.68 -15.18
C GLY A 64 -10.27 0.65 -13.66
N LEU A 65 -11.31 0.16 -12.99
CA LEU A 65 -11.32 -0.01 -11.53
C LEU A 65 -10.29 -1.05 -11.08
N ALA A 66 -10.13 -2.16 -11.79
CA ALA A 66 -9.08 -3.13 -11.51
C ALA A 66 -7.68 -2.49 -11.65
N TRP A 67 -7.46 -1.71 -12.70
CA TRP A 67 -6.21 -0.95 -12.89
C TRP A 67 -5.94 0.04 -11.76
N LEU A 68 -6.96 0.82 -11.40
CA LEU A 68 -6.89 1.75 -10.29
C LEU A 68 -6.53 1.04 -8.98
N THR A 69 -7.08 -0.15 -8.73
CA THR A 69 -6.83 -0.91 -7.51
C THR A 69 -5.36 -1.34 -7.40
N TYR A 70 -4.79 -1.90 -8.47
CA TYR A 70 -3.39 -2.37 -8.47
C TYR A 70 -2.39 -1.21 -8.42
N TYR A 71 -2.58 -0.17 -9.24
CA TYR A 71 -1.69 0.99 -9.24
C TYR A 71 -1.84 1.82 -7.96
N GLY A 72 -3.06 1.92 -7.43
CA GLY A 72 -3.35 2.53 -6.13
C GLY A 72 -2.68 1.79 -4.97
N ALA A 73 -2.71 0.46 -4.98
CA ALA A 73 -2.01 -0.36 -3.99
C ALA A 73 -0.48 -0.14 -4.05
N ALA A 74 0.10 -0.09 -5.26
CA ALA A 74 1.53 0.22 -5.42
C ALA A 74 1.87 1.64 -4.93
N LEU A 75 1.01 2.63 -5.18
CA LEU A 75 1.17 3.99 -4.67
C LEU A 75 1.07 4.05 -3.15
N ALA A 76 0.10 3.34 -2.55
CA ALA A 76 -0.07 3.24 -1.10
C ALA A 76 1.16 2.58 -0.46
N ALA A 77 1.67 1.49 -1.04
CA ALA A 77 2.93 0.88 -0.63
C ALA A 77 4.10 1.87 -0.73
N ALA A 78 4.20 2.65 -1.81
CA ALA A 78 5.28 3.62 -2.00
C ALA A 78 5.22 4.78 -0.99
N LYS A 79 4.01 5.22 -0.60
CA LYS A 79 3.77 6.24 0.44
C LYS A 79 3.88 5.68 1.85
N GLY A 80 3.88 4.35 2.00
CA GLY A 80 3.95 3.69 3.28
C GLY A 80 2.64 3.54 4.03
N ALA A 81 1.53 3.78 3.35
CA ALA A 81 0.17 3.55 3.83
C ALA A 81 -0.29 2.09 3.61
N HIS A 82 0.61 1.19 3.20
CA HIS A 82 0.29 -0.24 3.17
C HIS A 82 0.23 -0.77 4.60
N ILE A 83 -0.95 -1.25 5.00
CA ILE A 83 -1.32 -1.70 6.35
C ILE A 83 -0.11 -2.26 7.09
N THR A 84 0.51 -1.39 7.88
CA THR A 84 1.40 -1.75 8.98
C THR A 84 0.54 -1.53 10.21
N CYS A 85 0.70 -2.31 11.26
CA CYS A 85 0.14 -1.97 12.56
C CYS A 85 1.30 -1.56 13.46
N PRO A 86 1.76 -0.30 13.35
CA PRO A 86 2.94 0.17 14.05
C PRO A 86 2.77 0.04 15.56
N SER A 87 1.57 0.31 16.11
CA SER A 87 1.24 0.12 17.52
C SER A 87 1.57 -1.30 18.04
N ILE A 88 1.18 -2.34 17.30
CA ILE A 88 1.45 -3.75 17.70
C ILE A 88 2.95 -4.03 17.68
N ILE A 89 3.66 -3.55 16.65
CA ILE A 89 5.12 -3.75 16.54
C ILE A 89 5.85 -2.94 17.62
N ASN A 90 5.36 -1.76 17.97
CA ASN A 90 5.92 -0.90 19.01
C ASN A 90 5.71 -1.45 20.42
N MET A 91 4.65 -2.23 20.64
CA MET A 91 4.41 -2.92 21.91
C MET A 91 5.39 -4.07 22.15
N ALA A 92 6.00 -4.60 21.09
CA ALA A 92 7.03 -5.63 21.19
C ALA A 92 8.37 -5.08 21.71
N PRO A 93 9.19 -5.90 22.41
CA PRO A 93 10.51 -5.48 22.86
C PRO A 93 11.43 -5.13 21.67
N PRO A 94 12.32 -4.13 21.81
CA PRO A 94 13.16 -3.61 20.71
C PRO A 94 13.91 -4.68 19.91
N SER A 95 14.31 -5.77 20.57
CA SER A 95 15.05 -6.89 19.97
C SER A 95 14.26 -7.68 18.92
N ILE A 96 12.92 -7.73 19.02
CA ILE A 96 12.07 -8.50 18.09
C ILE A 96 11.35 -7.63 17.05
N ARG A 97 11.36 -6.30 17.21
CA ARG A 97 10.70 -5.38 16.27
C ARG A 97 11.22 -5.51 14.85
N LEU A 98 12.54 -5.55 14.71
CA LEU A 98 13.22 -5.67 13.41
C LEU A 98 12.92 -7.00 12.71
N PRO A 99 13.13 -8.20 13.33
CA PRO A 99 12.84 -9.45 12.65
C PRO A 99 11.35 -9.62 12.31
N VAL A 100 10.43 -9.14 13.14
CA VAL A 100 8.99 -9.19 12.84
C VAL A 100 8.63 -8.29 11.67
N ALA A 101 9.15 -7.06 11.63
CA ALA A 101 8.95 -6.15 10.50
C ALA A 101 9.50 -6.75 9.20
N LEU A 102 10.75 -7.25 9.22
CA LEU A 102 11.36 -7.88 8.05
C LEU A 102 10.62 -9.14 7.59
N LEU A 103 10.07 -9.92 8.52
CA LEU A 103 9.26 -11.09 8.17
C LEU A 103 7.95 -10.68 7.50
N ALA A 104 7.26 -9.67 8.01
CA ALA A 104 6.05 -9.14 7.39
C ALA A 104 6.32 -8.63 5.97
N GLU A 105 7.39 -7.85 5.81
CA GLU A 105 7.88 -7.37 4.51
C GLU A 105 8.18 -8.53 3.54
N ALA A 106 8.88 -9.56 4.01
CA ALA A 106 9.21 -10.74 3.21
C ALA A 106 7.97 -11.52 2.77
N ILE A 107 6.97 -11.68 3.65
CA ILE A 107 5.71 -12.36 3.34
C ILE A 107 4.94 -11.57 2.27
N THR A 108 4.85 -10.24 2.41
CA THR A 108 4.19 -9.39 1.42
C THR A 108 4.88 -9.46 0.06
N ILE A 109 6.21 -9.39 0.02
CA ILE A 109 6.98 -9.53 -1.23
C ILE A 109 6.73 -10.92 -1.84
N ALA A 110 6.79 -11.99 -1.06
CA ALA A 110 6.55 -13.34 -1.55
C ALA A 110 5.13 -13.51 -2.13
N PHE A 111 4.12 -12.93 -1.48
CA PHE A 111 2.75 -12.90 -1.98
C PHE A 111 2.65 -12.20 -3.34
N PHE A 112 3.25 -11.02 -3.49
CA PHE A 112 3.22 -10.29 -4.76
C PHE A 112 4.07 -10.94 -5.86
N VAL A 113 5.15 -11.65 -5.51
CA VAL A 113 5.91 -12.46 -6.47
C VAL A 113 5.03 -13.60 -7.00
N LEU A 114 4.33 -14.32 -6.12
CA LEU A 114 3.39 -15.38 -6.51
C LEU A 114 2.26 -14.83 -7.38
N LEU A 115 1.69 -13.68 -6.98
CA LEU A 115 0.62 -13.01 -7.70
C LEU A 115 1.07 -12.56 -9.10
N GLY A 116 2.26 -11.96 -9.21
CA GLY A 116 2.84 -11.54 -10.47
C GLY A 116 3.15 -12.71 -11.40
N TYR A 117 3.70 -13.81 -10.86
CA TYR A 117 3.96 -15.02 -11.64
C TYR A 117 2.66 -15.66 -12.16
N THR A 118 1.67 -15.82 -11.30
CA THR A 118 0.36 -16.36 -11.68
C THR A 118 -0.35 -15.45 -12.68
N GLY A 119 -0.30 -14.14 -12.45
CA GLY A 119 -0.86 -13.14 -13.37
C GLY A 119 -0.19 -13.19 -14.75
N TYR A 120 1.13 -13.40 -14.81
CA TYR A 120 1.83 -13.61 -16.07
C TYR A 120 1.35 -14.87 -16.80
N GLN A 121 1.19 -16.00 -16.10
CA GLN A 121 0.62 -17.22 -16.70
C GLN A 121 -0.78 -16.98 -17.26
N VAL A 122 -1.63 -16.25 -16.53
CA VAL A 122 -2.98 -15.89 -16.99
C VAL A 122 -2.93 -15.07 -18.29
N VAL A 123 -2.04 -14.07 -18.36
CA VAL A 123 -1.87 -13.25 -19.59
C VAL A 123 -1.46 -14.11 -20.79
N MET A 124 -0.57 -15.09 -20.58
CA MET A 124 -0.15 -16.01 -21.65
C MET A 124 -1.27 -16.95 -22.08
N ILE A 125 -2.08 -17.45 -21.14
CA ILE A 125 -3.21 -18.34 -21.44
C ILE A 125 -4.30 -17.61 -22.23
N LEU A 126 -4.48 -16.31 -21.97
CA LEU A 126 -5.50 -15.48 -22.61
C LEU A 126 -5.07 -14.90 -23.96
N GLU A 127 -3.96 -15.37 -24.52
CA GLU A 127 -3.49 -14.95 -25.84
C GLU A 127 -4.52 -15.23 -26.94
N GLY A 128 -4.79 -14.22 -27.76
CA GLY A 128 -5.82 -14.28 -28.80
C GLY A 128 -7.26 -14.11 -28.31
N SER A 129 -7.50 -13.97 -27.01
CA SER A 129 -8.83 -13.68 -26.45
C SER A 129 -9.11 -12.18 -26.35
N THR A 130 -10.36 -11.78 -26.58
CA THR A 130 -10.78 -10.36 -26.58
C THR A 130 -11.87 -10.11 -25.55
N LEU A 131 -12.14 -8.84 -25.25
CA LEU A 131 -13.30 -8.46 -24.45
C LEU A 131 -14.62 -8.87 -25.13
N VAL A 132 -15.66 -9.07 -24.33
CA VAL A 132 -16.97 -9.54 -24.81
C VAL A 132 -17.68 -8.43 -25.58
N SER A 133 -17.64 -7.20 -25.06
CA SER A 133 -18.32 -6.05 -25.66
C SER A 133 -17.40 -5.26 -26.60
N LEU A 134 -16.08 -5.29 -26.40
CA LEU A 134 -15.09 -4.73 -27.31
C LEU A 134 -14.18 -5.82 -27.88
N THR A 135 -14.65 -6.48 -28.93
CA THR A 135 -13.87 -7.53 -29.62
C THR A 135 -12.57 -7.03 -30.24
N SER A 136 -12.37 -5.71 -30.37
CA SER A 136 -11.10 -5.12 -30.82
C SER A 136 -10.03 -5.00 -29.73
N ILE A 137 -10.40 -5.16 -28.45
CA ILE A 137 -9.46 -5.03 -27.32
C ILE A 137 -9.10 -6.42 -26.80
N SER A 138 -7.79 -6.69 -26.76
CA SER A 138 -7.25 -7.93 -26.21
C SER A 138 -7.46 -8.01 -24.69
N LEU A 139 -7.91 -9.17 -24.22
CA LEU A 139 -8.05 -9.47 -22.80
C LEU A 139 -6.69 -9.52 -22.09
N GLN A 140 -5.61 -9.74 -22.82
CA GLN A 140 -4.25 -9.67 -22.26
C GLN A 140 -3.92 -8.27 -21.73
N LEU A 141 -4.39 -7.22 -22.41
CA LEU A 141 -4.15 -5.85 -21.96
C LEU A 141 -4.81 -5.60 -20.61
N THR A 142 -6.05 -6.08 -20.44
CA THR A 142 -6.79 -5.86 -19.19
C THR A 142 -6.18 -6.63 -18.03
N GLN A 143 -5.71 -7.87 -18.28
CA GLN A 143 -5.09 -8.74 -17.28
C GLN A 143 -3.61 -8.42 -17.00
N SER A 144 -2.94 -7.67 -17.88
CA SER A 144 -1.53 -7.25 -17.69
C SER A 144 -1.30 -6.41 -16.42
N VAL A 145 -2.37 -5.82 -15.88
CA VAL A 145 -2.33 -5.08 -14.63
C VAL A 145 -1.84 -5.92 -13.46
N ILE A 146 -2.12 -7.22 -13.44
CA ILE A 146 -1.75 -8.11 -12.33
C ILE A 146 -0.21 -8.23 -12.23
N PRO A 147 0.52 -8.66 -13.29
CA PRO A 147 1.98 -8.72 -13.24
C PRO A 147 2.63 -7.33 -13.10
N ILE A 148 2.13 -6.32 -13.80
CA ILE A 148 2.71 -4.95 -13.75
C ILE A 148 2.51 -4.34 -12.37
N GLY A 149 1.29 -4.38 -11.85
CA GLY A 149 0.95 -3.88 -10.51
C GLY A 149 1.75 -4.59 -9.43
N SER A 150 1.92 -5.91 -9.54
CA SER A 150 2.74 -6.68 -8.60
C SER A 150 4.22 -6.26 -8.64
N ALA A 151 4.78 -6.04 -9.83
CA ALA A 151 6.15 -5.55 -9.97
C ALA A 151 6.33 -4.14 -9.38
N LEU A 152 5.41 -3.22 -9.66
CA LEU A 152 5.41 -1.88 -9.09
C LEU A 152 5.30 -1.92 -7.55
N PHE A 153 4.43 -2.79 -7.03
CA PHE A 153 4.29 -2.97 -5.60
C PHE A 153 5.59 -3.46 -4.96
N ILE A 154 6.24 -4.48 -5.53
CA ILE A 154 7.51 -5.00 -5.03
C ILE A 154 8.59 -3.90 -5.05
N ILE A 155 8.69 -3.13 -6.13
CA ILE A 155 9.63 -2.00 -6.22
C ILE A 155 9.36 -0.97 -5.12
N ALA A 156 8.09 -0.64 -4.87
CA ALA A 156 7.70 0.27 -3.81
C ALA A 156 8.13 -0.23 -2.43
N GLN A 157 7.93 -1.52 -2.17
CA GLN A 157 8.34 -2.18 -0.92
C GLN A 157 9.86 -2.11 -0.73
N LEU A 158 10.63 -2.48 -1.77
CA LEU A 158 12.08 -2.48 -1.74
C LEU A 158 12.66 -1.08 -1.52
N LEU A 159 12.06 -0.04 -2.12
CA LEU A 159 12.46 1.35 -1.92
C LEU A 159 12.18 1.86 -0.50
N ARG A 160 11.25 1.25 0.22
CA ARG A 160 10.92 1.62 1.61
C ARG A 160 11.65 0.81 2.67
N LEU A 161 12.23 -0.35 2.32
CA LEU A 161 12.97 -1.18 3.26
C LEU A 161 13.99 -0.41 4.13
N PRO A 162 14.77 0.57 3.62
CA PRO A 162 15.69 1.33 4.46
C PRO A 162 14.99 2.09 5.60
N GLU A 163 13.84 2.70 5.32
CA GLU A 163 13.04 3.45 6.31
C GLU A 163 12.39 2.51 7.34
N VAL A 164 11.98 1.32 6.91
CA VAL A 164 11.44 0.28 7.79
C VAL A 164 12.51 -0.20 8.77
N ILE A 165 13.74 -0.41 8.29
CA ILE A 165 14.88 -0.81 9.13
C ILE A 165 15.26 0.30 10.11
N GLU A 166 15.27 1.56 9.66
CA GLU A 166 15.55 2.72 10.51
C GLU A 166 14.50 2.87 11.62
N SER A 167 13.21 2.79 11.26
CA SER A 167 12.08 2.87 12.20
C SER A 167 12.10 1.72 13.22
N ALA A 168 12.43 0.50 12.78
CA ALA A 168 12.50 -0.67 13.65
C ALA A 168 13.69 -0.63 14.64
N ARG A 169 14.80 0.02 14.28
CA ARG A 169 16.01 0.15 15.12
C ARG A 169 15.98 1.40 16.02
N GLY A 170 15.20 2.41 15.65
CA GLY A 170 15.08 3.68 16.37
C GLY A 170 14.05 3.65 17.51
N ALA A 171 13.30 4.73 17.67
CA ALA A 171 12.31 4.89 18.73
C ALA A 171 11.05 4.00 18.56
N GLY A 172 10.87 3.40 17.39
CA GLY A 172 9.65 2.69 16.98
C GLY A 172 9.09 3.28 15.69
N PHE A 173 8.07 2.65 15.14
CA PHE A 173 7.36 3.12 13.96
C PHE A 173 6.36 4.21 14.34
N ILE A 174 6.19 5.25 13.52
CA ILE A 174 5.21 6.32 13.77
C ILE A 174 3.82 5.82 13.35
N ASP A 175 2.85 5.86 14.26
CA ASP A 175 1.45 5.57 13.99
C ASP A 175 0.78 6.78 13.34
N HIS A 176 0.81 6.87 12.00
CA HIS A 176 0.13 7.94 11.27
C HIS A 176 -1.39 7.97 11.54
N GLU A 177 -2.00 6.82 11.83
CA GLU A 177 -3.42 6.72 12.22
C GLU A 177 -3.71 7.42 13.56
N LEU A 178 -2.80 7.33 14.55
CA LEU A 178 -2.95 7.99 15.86
C LEU A 178 -2.70 9.49 15.74
N GLU A 179 -1.73 9.89 14.91
CA GLU A 179 -1.43 11.29 14.62
C GLU A 179 -2.60 11.98 13.90
N GLU A 180 -3.23 11.31 12.93
CA GLU A 180 -4.43 11.79 12.24
C GLU A 180 -5.69 11.77 13.14
N ALA A 181 -5.81 10.81 14.05
CA ALA A 181 -6.88 10.76 15.05
C ALA A 181 -6.68 11.74 16.22
N GLY A 182 -5.54 12.43 16.30
CA GLY A 182 -5.21 13.36 17.38
C GLY A 182 -4.95 12.69 18.74
N ILE A 183 -4.66 11.39 18.76
CA ILE A 183 -4.39 10.62 19.98
C ILE A 183 -2.88 10.56 20.22
N ASN A 184 -2.40 11.14 21.33
CA ASN A 184 -0.99 11.10 21.68
C ASN A 184 -0.62 9.70 22.22
N PRO A 185 0.36 8.98 21.62
CA PRO A 185 0.75 7.63 22.06
C PRO A 185 1.18 7.54 23.53
N ASP A 186 1.68 8.65 24.10
CA ASP A 186 2.12 8.71 25.49
C ASP A 186 0.96 8.74 26.50
N GLU A 187 -0.21 9.28 26.13
CA GLU A 187 -1.40 9.31 27.01
C GLU A 187 -2.07 7.93 27.12
N ALA A 188 -2.08 7.14 26.03
CA ALA A 188 -2.64 5.79 26.04
C ALA A 188 -1.85 4.86 26.97
N ARG A 189 -0.52 4.98 26.98
CA ARG A 189 0.36 4.21 27.87
C ARG A 189 0.18 4.55 29.34
N SER A 190 -0.16 5.80 29.68
CA SER A 190 -0.44 6.18 31.08
C SER A 190 -1.75 5.63 31.62
N ASN A 191 -2.78 5.44 30.78
CA ASN A 191 -4.10 4.99 31.23
C ASN A 191 -4.19 3.48 31.53
N GLU A 192 -3.41 2.64 30.85
CA GLU A 192 -3.36 1.19 31.14
C GLU A 192 -2.60 0.87 32.44
N GLY A 193 -1.63 1.71 32.82
CA GLY A 193 -0.88 1.55 34.08
C GLY A 193 -1.71 1.85 35.32
N ASP A 194 -2.67 2.78 35.23
CA ASP A 194 -3.44 3.24 36.40
C ASP A 194 -4.67 2.36 36.68
N SER A 195 -5.25 1.75 35.64
CA SER A 195 -6.43 0.88 35.77
C SER A 195 -6.13 -0.49 36.38
N SER A 196 -4.89 -0.99 36.28
CA SER A 196 -4.48 -2.27 36.90
C SER A 196 -4.14 -2.15 38.39
N PHE A 197 -3.86 -0.94 38.91
CA PHE A 197 -3.46 -0.75 40.31
C PHE A 197 -4.61 -0.27 41.22
N GLY A 198 -5.72 0.23 40.66
CA GLY A 198 -6.85 0.77 41.43
C GLY A 198 -7.96 -0.23 41.80
N GLN A 199 -7.99 -1.43 41.22
CA GLN A 199 -9.12 -2.37 41.39
C GLN A 199 -8.87 -3.52 42.38
N ALA A 200 -7.65 -3.67 42.92
CA ALA A 200 -7.31 -4.78 43.81
C ALA A 200 -7.56 -4.52 45.31
N ASP A 201 -7.76 -3.26 45.72
CA ASP A 201 -7.80 -2.89 47.16
C ASP A 201 -9.20 -2.56 47.70
N SER A 202 -10.27 -2.73 46.92
CA SER A 202 -11.65 -2.39 47.33
C SER A 202 -12.58 -3.60 47.59
N GLN A 203 -12.01 -4.79 47.82
CA GLN A 203 -12.77 -5.97 48.27
C GLN A 203 -12.09 -6.63 49.48
N ALA A 204 -12.01 -5.90 50.59
CA ALA A 204 -11.92 -6.49 51.92
C ALA A 204 -13.29 -6.35 52.62
N PRO A 205 -13.91 -7.44 53.09
CA PRO A 205 -15.25 -7.40 53.66
C PRO A 205 -15.20 -6.78 55.06
N HIS A 206 -15.85 -5.62 55.22
CA HIS A 206 -16.13 -5.07 56.53
C HIS A 206 -17.55 -5.44 56.98
N ARG A 207 -17.59 -6.06 58.18
CA ARG A 207 -18.74 -6.25 59.10
C ARG A 207 -19.60 -7.48 58.80
N ALA A 208 -20.05 -8.26 59.79
CA ALA A 208 -19.82 -8.35 61.24
C ALA A 208 -20.40 -9.72 61.67
#